data_AF-A0A349W6M1-F1
#
_entry.id   AF-A0A349W6M1-F1
#
_cell.length_a   1.000
_cell.length_b   1.000
_cell.length_c   1.000
_cell.angle_alpha   90.00
_cell.angle_beta   90.00
_cell.angle_gamma   90.00
#
_symmetry.space_group_name_H-M   'P 1'
#
loop_
_entity.id
_entity.type
_entity.pdbx_description
1 polymer ?
#
loop_
_entity_poly.entity_id
_entity_poly.type
_entity_poly.pdbx_seq_one_letter_code
_entity_poly.pdbx_strand_id
1 'polypeptide(L)'
;NHALAGAAGAWITTLIGPQVLRWVLGVSFIAMAVWMLIPDKLEDGDTAEGPRWGVFGTTLVAFFLAEMGDKTQIATVMLAAQYSAWLWVVAGTTLGMMLANAPVVWLGDRITRRIPLRTVHMVSAAIFLVLGILAVWVPV
;
A
#
# COMPACT_ATOMS: atom_id res chain seq x y z
N ASN A 1 9.64 -2.85 1.41
CA ASN A 1 9.30 -3.77 0.30
C ASN A 1 8.23 -4.76 0.75
N HIS A 2 7.26 -5.11 -0.11
CA HIS A 2 6.11 -5.98 0.20
C HIS A 2 6.47 -7.32 0.83
N ALA A 3 7.59 -7.94 0.44
CA ALA A 3 8.04 -9.18 1.07
C ALA A 3 8.33 -9.01 2.57
N LEU A 4 9.01 -7.93 2.95
CA LEU A 4 9.33 -7.59 4.34
C LEU A 4 8.06 -7.21 5.11
N ALA A 5 7.19 -6.41 4.50
CA ALA A 5 5.90 -6.05 5.07
C ALA A 5 5.04 -7.31 5.33
N GLY A 6 4.94 -8.20 4.34
CA GLY A 6 4.24 -9.47 4.49
C GLY A 6 4.85 -10.35 5.58
N ALA A 7 6.19 -10.42 5.65
CA ALA A 7 6.89 -11.21 6.66
C ALA A 7 6.63 -10.68 8.07
N ALA A 8 6.64 -9.35 8.24
CA ALA A 8 6.29 -8.71 9.51
C ALA A 8 4.83 -9.03 9.90
N GLY A 9 3.89 -8.98 8.96
CA GLY A 9 2.49 -9.37 9.19
C GLY A 9 2.34 -10.82 9.64
N ALA A 10 3.01 -11.75 8.92
CA ALA A 10 3.01 -13.16 9.28
C ALA A 10 3.72 -13.45 10.62
N TRP A 11 4.70 -12.65 11.00
CA TRP A 11 5.35 -12.77 12.30
C TRP A 11 4.46 -12.27 13.45
N ILE A 12 3.75 -11.14 13.26
CA ILE A 12 2.83 -10.58 14.27
C ILE A 12 1.75 -11.58 14.69
N THR A 13 1.23 -12.38 13.76
CA THR A 13 0.20 -13.39 14.07
C THR A 13 0.69 -14.51 14.99
N THR A 14 2.00 -14.72 15.10
CA THR A 14 2.57 -15.69 16.03
C THR A 14 2.58 -15.19 17.48
N LEU A 15 2.44 -13.88 17.68
CA LEU A 15 2.54 -13.23 19.00
C LEU A 15 1.16 -12.85 19.56
N ILE A 16 0.12 -12.80 18.73
CA ILE A 16 -1.18 -12.20 19.05
C ILE A 16 -2.31 -13.21 18.86
N GLY A 17 -3.21 -13.31 19.85
CA GLY A 17 -4.37 -14.20 19.77
C GLY A 17 -5.42 -13.76 18.73
N PRO A 18 -6.28 -14.68 18.22
CA PRO A 18 -7.20 -14.43 17.11
C PRO A 18 -8.16 -13.24 17.34
N GLN A 19 -8.66 -13.10 18.57
CA GLN A 19 -9.58 -12.03 18.92
C GLN A 19 -8.91 -10.65 18.89
N VAL A 20 -7.67 -10.55 19.39
CA VAL A 20 -6.92 -9.28 19.36
C VAL A 20 -6.53 -8.94 17.92
N LEU A 21 -6.09 -9.95 17.16
CA LEU A 21 -5.76 -9.79 15.74
C LEU A 21 -6.93 -9.24 14.93
N ARG A 22 -8.15 -9.77 15.14
CA ARG A 22 -9.38 -9.27 14.51
C ARG A 22 -9.60 -7.77 14.74
N TRP A 23 -9.51 -7.33 15.99
CA TRP A 23 -9.70 -5.92 16.36
C TRP A 23 -8.59 -5.04 15.78
N VAL A 24 -7.34 -5.48 15.88
CA VAL A 24 -6.19 -4.75 15.33
C VAL A 24 -6.35 -4.57 13.82
N LEU A 25 -6.70 -5.63 13.08
CA LEU A 25 -6.90 -5.58 11.64
C LEU A 25 -8.08 -4.68 11.25
N GLY A 26 -9.23 -4.88 11.90
CA GLY A 26 -10.44 -4.12 11.63
C GLY A 26 -10.26 -2.62 11.87
N VAL A 27 -9.74 -2.25 13.04
CA VAL A 27 -9.47 -0.85 13.40
C VAL A 27 -8.43 -0.25 12.45
N SER A 28 -7.37 -0.99 12.11
CA SER A 28 -6.34 -0.48 11.22
C SER A 28 -6.86 -0.25 9.80
N PHE A 29 -7.78 -1.09 9.29
CA PHE A 29 -8.30 -0.95 7.93
C PHE A 29 -9.27 0.24 7.86
N ILE A 30 -10.06 0.44 8.91
CA ILE A 30 -10.89 1.63 9.07
C ILE A 30 -10.00 2.89 9.18
N ALA A 31 -8.91 2.83 9.95
CA ALA A 31 -7.95 3.93 10.04
C ALA A 31 -7.32 4.26 8.68
N MET A 32 -6.94 3.25 7.89
CA MET A 32 -6.44 3.42 6.52
C MET A 32 -7.51 4.03 5.60
N ALA A 33 -8.78 3.65 5.76
CA ALA A 33 -9.88 4.24 5.01
C ALA A 33 -10.00 5.75 5.27
N VAL A 34 -9.92 6.16 6.54
CA VAL A 34 -9.93 7.57 6.93
C VAL A 34 -8.69 8.30 6.42
N TRP A 35 -7.51 7.68 6.55
CA TRP A 35 -6.25 8.27 6.09
C TRP A 35 -6.25 8.49 4.57
N MET A 36 -6.85 7.59 3.79
CA MET A 36 -7.02 7.77 2.34
C MET A 36 -7.89 8.98 1.98
N LEU A 37 -8.70 9.53 2.87
CA LEU A 37 -9.47 10.74 2.60
C LEU A 37 -8.67 12.03 2.85
N ILE A 38 -7.51 11.93 3.51
CA ILE A 38 -6.61 13.05 3.74
C ILE A 38 -5.81 13.29 2.45
N PRO A 39 -5.93 14.47 1.81
CA PRO A 39 -5.20 14.75 0.57
C PRO A 39 -3.69 14.70 0.81
N ASP A 40 -2.99 13.96 -0.05
CA ASP A 40 -1.54 14.02 -0.08
C ASP A 40 -1.07 15.40 -0.55
N LYS A 41 -0.16 16.01 0.21
CA LYS A 41 0.49 17.25 -0.22
C LYS A 41 1.54 16.88 -1.25
N LEU A 42 1.44 17.47 -2.44
CA LEU A 42 2.54 17.43 -3.38
C LEU A 42 3.65 18.29 -2.78
N GLU A 43 4.77 17.68 -2.42
CA GLU A 43 5.98 18.44 -2.14
C GLU A 43 6.49 18.97 -3.49
N ASP A 44 6.55 20.29 -3.62
CA ASP A 44 7.17 20.94 -4.76
C ASP A 44 8.67 20.61 -4.70
N GLY A 45 9.09 19.64 -5.51
CA GLY A 45 10.45 19.13 -5.49
C GLY A 45 11.45 20.18 -5.94
N ASP A 46 12.43 20.46 -5.06
CA ASP A 46 13.65 21.18 -5.42
C ASP A 46 14.34 20.46 -6.59
N THR A 47 14.84 21.23 -7.56
CA THR A 47 15.52 20.70 -8.74
C THR A 47 16.82 20.02 -8.33
N ALA A 48 16.78 18.71 -8.10
CA ALA A 48 17.97 17.91 -7.84
C ALA A 48 18.93 17.99 -9.03
N GLU A 49 20.22 18.24 -8.74
CA GLU A 49 21.28 18.17 -9.74
C GLU A 49 21.28 16.80 -10.45
N GLY A 50 21.73 16.78 -11.71
CA GLY A 50 21.53 15.67 -12.65
C GLY A 50 21.90 14.27 -12.13
N PRO A 51 21.27 13.21 -12.67
CA PRO A 51 21.32 11.87 -12.10
C PRO A 51 22.74 11.27 -12.13
N ARG A 52 23.37 11.16 -10.95
CA ARG A 52 24.73 10.62 -10.76
C ARG A 52 24.89 9.17 -11.21
N TRP A 53 23.82 8.37 -11.15
CA TRP A 53 23.82 6.93 -11.45
C TRP A 53 23.02 6.60 -12.73
N GLY A 54 22.82 7.58 -13.60
CA GLY A 54 21.91 7.48 -14.75
C GLY A 54 20.45 7.38 -14.32
N VAL A 55 19.54 7.43 -15.31
CA VAL A 55 18.09 7.48 -15.06
C VAL A 55 17.62 6.21 -14.35
N PHE A 56 18.05 5.03 -14.80
CA PHE A 56 17.64 3.76 -14.20
C PHE A 56 18.07 3.63 -12.74
N GLY A 57 19.36 3.85 -12.43
CA GLY A 57 19.89 3.70 -11.08
C GLY A 57 19.30 4.71 -10.10
N THR A 58 19.15 5.97 -10.55
CA THR A 58 18.55 7.04 -9.73
C THR A 58 17.08 6.74 -9.44
N THR A 59 16.28 6.38 -10.46
CA THR A 59 14.87 6.05 -10.27
C THR A 59 14.68 4.78 -9.44
N LEU A 60 15.51 3.75 -9.62
CA LEU A 60 15.46 2.52 -8.83
C LEU A 60 15.62 2.82 -7.33
N VAL A 61 16.65 3.59 -6.97
CA VAL A 61 16.95 3.90 -5.57
C VAL A 61 15.92 4.88 -4.99
N ALA A 62 15.57 5.94 -5.73
CA ALA A 62 14.59 6.92 -5.28
C ALA A 62 13.22 6.27 -5.06
N PHE A 63 12.75 5.46 -6.02
CA PHE A 63 11.49 4.74 -5.91
C PHE A 63 11.53 3.72 -4.77
N PHE A 64 12.61 2.94 -4.65
CA PHE A 64 12.77 1.99 -3.56
C PHE A 64 12.67 2.67 -2.19
N LEU A 65 13.39 3.77 -1.98
CA LEU A 65 13.39 4.50 -0.72
C LEU A 65 12.04 5.18 -0.45
N ALA A 66 11.44 5.80 -1.46
CA ALA A 66 10.12 6.44 -1.34
C ALA A 66 9.02 5.43 -0.97
N GLU A 67 9.12 4.20 -1.46
CA GLU A 67 8.15 3.16 -1.16
C GLU A 67 8.37 2.53 0.23
N MET A 68 9.52 2.71 0.89
CA MET A 68 9.78 2.12 2.20
C MET A 68 8.95 2.79 3.30
N GLY A 69 8.09 2.02 3.97
CA GLY A 69 7.24 2.52 5.06
C GLY A 69 5.99 3.28 4.59
N ASP A 70 5.63 3.16 3.32
CA ASP A 70 4.45 3.82 2.75
C ASP A 70 3.12 3.17 3.19
N LYS A 71 2.01 3.78 2.75
CA LYS A 71 0.64 3.30 3.02
C LYS A 71 0.40 1.88 2.49
N THR A 72 0.98 1.50 1.36
CA THR A 72 0.80 0.16 0.77
C THR A 72 1.51 -0.93 1.58
N GLN A 73 2.64 -0.64 2.22
CA GLN A 73 3.32 -1.58 3.11
C GLN A 73 2.51 -1.84 4.39
N ILE A 74 1.91 -0.81 4.99
CA ILE A 74 1.01 -0.98 6.14
C ILE A 74 -0.15 -1.92 5.74
N ALA A 75 -0.78 -1.67 4.59
CA ALA A 75 -1.84 -2.54 4.08
C ALA A 75 -1.37 -3.98 3.82
N THR A 76 -0.15 -4.16 3.32
CA THR A 76 0.45 -5.48 3.06
C THR A 76 0.69 -6.27 4.35
N VAL A 77 1.22 -5.62 5.40
CA VAL A 77 1.40 -6.21 6.74
C VAL A 77 0.05 -6.74 7.24
N MET A 78 -0.99 -5.92 7.13
CA MET A 78 -2.31 -6.28 7.61
C MET A 78 -2.93 -7.45 6.83
N LEU A 79 -2.82 -7.43 5.51
CA LEU A 79 -3.35 -8.50 4.67
C LEU A 79 -2.62 -9.83 4.94
N ALA A 80 -1.30 -9.79 5.14
CA ALA A 80 -0.51 -10.97 5.50
C ALA A 80 -0.89 -11.51 6.88
N ALA A 81 -1.19 -10.62 7.82
CA ALA A 81 -1.66 -11.02 9.14
C ALA A 81 -3.08 -11.60 9.11
N GLN A 82 -3.93 -11.20 8.17
CA GLN A 82 -5.29 -11.73 8.04
C GLN A 82 -5.34 -13.13 7.40
N TYR A 83 -4.67 -13.34 6.27
CA TYR A 83 -4.93 -14.51 5.42
C TYR A 83 -4.01 -15.70 5.67
N SER A 84 -3.02 -15.60 6.57
CA SER A 84 -2.02 -16.66 6.84
C SER A 84 -1.34 -17.23 5.58
N ALA A 85 -1.36 -16.48 4.48
CA ALA A 85 -0.99 -16.89 3.13
C ALA A 85 0.11 -15.98 2.58
N TRP A 86 1.26 -15.95 3.27
CA TRP A 86 2.35 -14.99 3.02
C TRP A 86 2.74 -14.88 1.54
N LEU A 87 2.99 -16.02 0.88
CA LEU A 87 3.38 -16.06 -0.54
C LEU A 87 2.33 -15.39 -1.43
N TRP A 88 1.04 -15.66 -1.20
CA TRP A 88 -0.05 -15.12 -2.02
C TRP A 88 -0.28 -13.64 -1.77
N VAL A 89 -0.11 -13.18 -0.53
CA VAL A 89 -0.20 -11.75 -0.20
C VAL A 89 0.94 -10.97 -0.84
N VAL A 90 2.18 -11.46 -0.73
CA VAL A 90 3.34 -10.81 -1.36
C VAL A 90 3.21 -10.81 -2.88
N ALA A 91 2.80 -11.93 -3.49
CA ALA A 91 2.59 -12.01 -4.93
C ALA A 91 1.48 -11.06 -5.39
N GLY A 92 0.32 -11.07 -4.72
CA GLY A 92 -0.82 -10.22 -5.06
C GLY A 92 -0.53 -8.73 -4.92
N THR A 93 0.12 -8.32 -3.83
CA THR A 93 0.49 -6.91 -3.61
C THR A 93 1.55 -6.43 -4.60
N THR A 94 2.56 -7.26 -4.88
CA THR A 94 3.59 -6.95 -5.90
C THR A 94 2.97 -6.82 -7.29
N LEU A 95 2.12 -7.77 -7.69
CA LEU A 95 1.42 -7.73 -8.98
C LEU A 95 0.49 -6.52 -9.07
N GLY A 96 -0.24 -6.21 -8.00
CA GLY A 96 -1.10 -5.03 -7.92
C GLY A 96 -0.32 -3.73 -8.12
N MET A 97 0.83 -3.59 -7.46
CA MET A 97 1.73 -2.45 -7.66
C MET A 97 2.24 -2.37 -9.09
N MET A 98 2.69 -3.48 -9.68
CA MET A 98 3.14 -3.50 -11.08
C MET A 98 2.01 -3.08 -12.03
N LEU A 99 0.78 -3.53 -11.78
CA LEU A 99 -0.39 -3.19 -12.58
C LEU A 99 -0.77 -1.71 -12.44
N ALA A 100 -0.53 -1.09 -11.28
CA ALA A 100 -0.74 0.34 -11.08
C ALA A 100 0.36 1.18 -11.73
N ASN A 101 1.62 0.78 -11.59
CA ASN A 101 2.78 1.58 -12.01
C ASN A 101 3.14 1.42 -13.49
N ALA A 102 3.07 0.20 -14.05
CA ALA A 102 3.48 -0.04 -15.43
C ALA A 102 2.66 0.77 -16.46
N PRO A 103 1.32 0.90 -16.33
CA PRO A 103 0.54 1.76 -17.22
C PRO A 103 0.88 3.25 -17.05
N VAL A 104 1.15 3.70 -15.82
CA VAL A 104 1.53 5.10 -15.54
C VAL A 104 2.87 5.42 -16.20
N VAL A 105 3.85 4.52 -16.10
CA VAL A 105 5.17 4.70 -16.72
C VAL A 105 5.07 4.63 -18.25
N TRP A 106 4.28 3.70 -18.80
CA TRP A 106 4.19 3.51 -20.25
C TRP A 106 3.35 4.59 -20.96
N LEU A 107 2.23 4.99 -20.36
CA LEU A 107 1.34 6.00 -20.94
C LEU A 107 1.72 7.43 -20.55
N GLY A 108 2.55 7.58 -19.52
CA GLY A 108 3.03 8.86 -19.02
C GLY A 108 1.89 9.82 -18.68
N ASP A 109 2.07 11.07 -19.08
CA ASP A 109 1.18 12.18 -18.74
C ASP A 109 -0.25 12.09 -19.33
N ARG A 110 -0.49 11.16 -20.28
CA ARG A 110 -1.83 10.97 -20.89
C ARG A 110 -2.85 10.38 -19.91
N ILE A 111 -2.44 9.49 -19.01
CA ILE A 111 -3.37 8.87 -18.04
C ILE A 111 -3.59 9.80 -16.84
N THR A 112 -2.53 10.47 -16.39
CA THR A 112 -2.55 11.29 -15.16
C THR A 112 -3.53 12.45 -15.26
N ARG A 113 -3.81 12.95 -16.47
CA ARG A 113 -4.79 14.03 -16.71
C ARG A 113 -6.25 13.54 -16.81
N ARG A 114 -6.48 12.23 -16.93
CA ARG A 114 -7.81 11.63 -17.15
C ARG A 114 -8.49 11.14 -15.87
N ILE A 115 -7.70 10.76 -14.85
CA ILE A 115 -8.22 10.16 -13.62
C ILE A 115 -8.01 11.15 -12.46
N PRO A 116 -9.09 11.74 -11.91
CA PRO A 116 -8.96 12.61 -10.75
C PRO A 116 -8.41 11.84 -9.54
N LEU A 117 -7.34 12.34 -8.91
CA LEU A 117 -6.76 11.75 -7.71
C LEU A 117 -7.80 11.55 -6.60
N ARG A 118 -8.76 12.46 -6.48
CA ARG A 118 -9.87 12.36 -5.54
C ARG A 118 -10.70 11.09 -5.73
N THR A 119 -10.92 10.66 -6.98
CA THR A 119 -11.66 9.43 -7.28
C THR A 119 -10.87 8.20 -6.82
N VAL A 120 -9.55 8.18 -7.06
CA VAL A 120 -8.67 7.08 -6.62
C VAL A 120 -8.71 6.96 -5.09
N HIS A 121 -8.54 8.08 -4.38
CA HIS A 121 -8.59 8.12 -2.92
C HIS A 121 -9.94 7.66 -2.38
N MET A 122 -11.06 8.10 -2.98
CA MET A 122 -12.40 7.67 -2.58
C MET A 122 -12.62 6.17 -2.78
N VAL A 123 -12.21 5.61 -3.92
CA VAL A 123 -12.35 4.18 -4.20
C VAL A 123 -11.50 3.36 -3.24
N SER A 124 -10.24 3.74 -3.01
CA SER A 124 -9.37 3.08 -2.04
C SER A 124 -9.94 3.16 -0.63
N ALA A 125 -10.41 4.34 -0.19
CA ALA A 125 -11.05 4.51 1.11
C ALA A 125 -12.27 3.58 1.28
N ALA A 126 -13.12 3.46 0.25
CA ALA A 126 -14.26 2.56 0.27
C ALA A 126 -13.84 1.09 0.40
N ILE A 127 -12.83 0.65 -0.35
CA ILE A 127 -12.29 -0.72 -0.27
C ILE A 127 -11.77 -1.00 1.15
N PHE A 128 -10.95 -0.09 1.69
CA PHE A 128 -10.40 -0.23 3.04
C PHE A 128 -11.49 -0.25 4.12
N LEU A 129 -12.53 0.57 3.98
CA LEU A 129 -13.65 0.59 4.91
C LEU A 129 -14.41 -0.74 4.89
N VAL A 130 -14.70 -1.28 3.70
CA VAL A 130 -15.38 -2.56 3.54
C VAL A 130 -14.54 -3.69 4.15
N LEU A 131 -13.23 -3.74 3.87
CA LEU A 131 -12.33 -4.74 4.45
C LEU A 131 -12.27 -4.64 5.97
N GLY A 132 -12.24 -3.41 6.52
CA GLY A 132 -12.24 -3.18 7.96
C GLY A 132 -13.54 -3.63 8.63
N ILE A 133 -14.70 -3.31 8.03
CA ILE A 133 -16.00 -3.79 8.53
C ILE A 133 -16.04 -5.31 8.47
N LEU A 134 -15.67 -5.94 7.35
CA LEU A 134 -15.66 -7.39 7.20
C LEU A 134 -14.73 -8.06 8.22
N ALA A 135 -13.53 -7.50 8.46
CA ALA A 135 -12.61 -8.01 9.46
C ALA A 135 -13.20 -7.94 10.88
N VAL A 136 -13.92 -6.87 11.23
CA VAL A 136 -14.60 -6.78 12.54
C VAL A 136 -15.84 -7.66 12.59
N TRP A 137 -16.58 -7.88 11.51
CA TRP A 137 -17.89 -8.54 11.54
C TRP A 137 -17.80 -10.06 11.39
N VAL A 138 -16.89 -10.56 10.54
CA VAL A 138 -16.72 -11.99 10.31
C VAL A 138 -16.03 -12.60 11.54
N PRO A 139 -16.63 -13.61 12.19
CA PRO A 139 -15.98 -14.32 13.30
C PRO A 139 -14.75 -15.09 12.81
N VAL A 140 -13.68 -15.03 13.60
CA VAL A 140 -12.39 -15.75 13.38
C VAL A 140 -12.50 -17.19 13.82
#